data_AF-A0A9Q8VEF7-F1
#
_entry.id   AF-A0A9Q8VEF7-F1
#
_cell.length_a   1.000
_cell.length_b   1.000
_cell.length_c   1.000
_cell.angle_alpha   90.00
_cell.angle_beta   90.00
_cell.angle_gamma   90.00
#
_symmetry.space_group_name_H-M   'P 1'
#
loop_
_entity.id
_entity.type
_entity.pdbx_description
1 polymer ?
#
loop_
_entity_poly.entity_id
_entity_poly.type
_entity_poly.pdbx_seq_one_letter_code
_entity_poly.pdbx_strand_id
1 'polypeptide(L)'
;MFSQKKPYSAVTVTIENLTSESYGEDDLSGIPDLVDVIKLQASGPTEAARAIRKKLKYGNVHRQVRALVLLDGLIQNAGSVFQRGFADEPLLERLRVCGTSDLSDPVVRKKCTELFREWSQYASTPGLERIARLYKELPKRKVAVTQERSKVIQETENPFEDDEEEEAERRAARASSSSSSAATWVPQIGPAMDRDGPLKPSDSSRWGSGKKKSKDKSSKSKGGLRKPFNLEAEKEKMKSVIAESSIASTNLMNALQSINRERERISDNKVAVHHFEACKQLRRRILRYVSDSPGHVDECRWPF
;
A
#
# COMPACT_ATOMS: atom_id res chain seq x y z
N MET A 1 -17.63 -1.88 -48.56
CA MET A 1 -18.99 -2.24 -48.11
C MET A 1 -19.61 -1.04 -47.41
N PHE A 2 -20.59 -0.41 -48.05
CA PHE A 2 -21.27 0.76 -47.51
C PHE A 2 -22.11 0.35 -46.29
N SER A 3 -21.74 0.86 -45.11
CA SER A 3 -22.55 0.71 -43.90
C SER A 3 -23.84 1.52 -44.09
N GLN A 4 -24.91 0.89 -44.57
CA GLN A 4 -26.23 1.49 -44.61
C GLN A 4 -26.52 2.12 -43.23
N LYS A 5 -26.89 3.40 -43.23
CA LYS A 5 -27.30 4.12 -42.01
C LYS A 5 -28.55 3.40 -41.49
N LYS A 6 -28.40 2.50 -40.50
CA LYS A 6 -29.56 1.90 -39.83
C LYS A 6 -30.51 3.03 -39.40
N PRO A 7 -31.83 2.90 -39.60
CA PRO A 7 -32.79 3.95 -39.29
C PRO A 7 -32.67 4.38 -37.83
N TYR A 8 -32.89 5.67 -37.57
CA TYR A 8 -33.07 6.19 -36.21
C TYR A 8 -34.33 5.56 -35.63
N SER A 9 -34.16 4.70 -34.64
CA SER A 9 -35.28 4.07 -33.93
C SER A 9 -35.73 4.92 -32.75
N ALA A 10 -36.94 4.65 -32.25
CA ALA A 10 -37.46 5.28 -31.04
C ALA A 10 -36.43 5.17 -29.89
N VAL A 11 -35.83 3.99 -29.66
CA VAL A 11 -34.76 3.79 -28.66
C VAL A 11 -33.60 4.76 -28.85
N THR A 12 -33.11 4.94 -30.08
CA THR A 12 -32.00 5.86 -30.32
C THR A 12 -32.38 7.29 -29.97
N VAL A 13 -33.54 7.78 -30.43
CA VAL A 13 -34.01 9.15 -30.20
C VAL A 13 -34.18 9.42 -28.69
N THR A 14 -34.80 8.48 -27.97
CA THR A 14 -34.99 8.62 -26.51
C THR A 14 -33.65 8.72 -25.78
N ILE A 15 -32.66 7.90 -26.15
CA ILE A 15 -31.29 8.00 -25.58
C ILE A 15 -30.62 9.33 -25.95
N GLU A 16 -30.81 9.83 -27.17
CA GLU A 16 -30.26 11.14 -27.55
C GLU A 16 -30.86 12.28 -26.73
N ASN A 17 -32.16 12.22 -26.43
CA ASN A 17 -32.83 13.20 -25.60
C ASN A 17 -32.40 13.11 -24.12
N LEU A 18 -32.41 11.90 -23.55
CA LEU A 18 -32.03 11.66 -22.15
C LEU A 18 -30.55 11.90 -21.85
N THR A 19 -29.70 11.92 -22.88
CA THR A 19 -28.29 12.29 -22.75
C THR A 19 -28.03 13.79 -22.94
N SER A 20 -29.05 14.59 -23.26
CA SER A 20 -28.87 16.03 -23.45
C SER A 20 -28.43 16.74 -22.16
N GLU A 21 -27.84 17.92 -22.32
CA GLU A 21 -27.38 18.77 -21.21
C GLU A 21 -28.52 19.33 -20.36
N SER A 22 -29.77 19.20 -20.81
CA SER A 22 -30.96 19.57 -20.05
C SER A 22 -31.20 18.69 -18.84
N TYR A 23 -30.67 17.46 -18.84
CA TYR A 23 -30.76 16.53 -17.71
C TYR A 23 -29.47 16.58 -16.89
N GLY A 24 -29.57 16.46 -15.56
CA GLY A 24 -28.38 16.36 -14.70
C GLY A 24 -27.54 15.11 -14.98
N GLU A 25 -26.28 15.06 -14.55
CA GLU A 25 -25.42 13.89 -14.83
C GLU A 25 -25.96 12.58 -14.23
N ASP A 26 -26.51 12.65 -13.01
CA ASP A 26 -26.96 11.50 -12.20
C ASP A 26 -28.49 11.32 -12.14
N ASP A 27 -29.26 12.12 -12.87
CA ASP A 27 -30.72 12.00 -12.87
C ASP A 27 -31.20 10.62 -13.43
N LEU A 28 -32.21 10.02 -12.83
CA LEU A 28 -32.73 8.71 -13.25
C LEU A 28 -34.09 8.81 -13.95
N SER A 29 -34.55 10.03 -14.21
CA SER A 29 -35.81 10.28 -14.90
C SER A 29 -35.79 9.74 -16.34
N GLY A 30 -36.94 9.24 -16.80
CA GLY A 30 -37.11 8.70 -18.15
C GLY A 30 -36.50 7.32 -18.41
N ILE A 31 -35.78 6.73 -17.45
CA ILE A 31 -35.29 5.34 -17.55
C ILE A 31 -36.44 4.33 -17.67
N PRO A 32 -37.53 4.40 -16.88
CA PRO A 32 -38.66 3.48 -17.02
C PRO A 32 -39.26 3.49 -18.42
N ASP A 33 -39.52 4.68 -18.97
CA ASP A 33 -40.06 4.84 -20.31
C ASP A 33 -39.10 4.29 -21.37
N LEU A 34 -37.79 4.53 -21.22
CA LEU A 34 -36.78 3.99 -22.11
C LEU A 34 -36.75 2.45 -22.05
N VAL A 35 -36.89 1.86 -20.86
CA VAL A 35 -36.95 0.40 -20.69
C VAL A 35 -38.14 -0.19 -21.44
N ASP A 36 -39.31 0.46 -21.37
CA ASP A 36 -40.50 -0.02 -22.06
C ASP A 36 -40.35 0.06 -23.58
N VAL A 37 -39.79 1.17 -24.10
CA VAL A 37 -39.48 1.30 -25.53
C VAL A 37 -38.49 0.23 -26.00
N ILE A 38 -37.48 -0.10 -25.18
CA ILE A 38 -36.51 -1.17 -25.47
C ILE A 38 -37.18 -2.54 -25.47
N LYS A 39 -38.09 -2.82 -24.53
CA LYS A 39 -38.79 -4.11 -24.44
C LYS A 39 -39.77 -4.33 -25.59
N LEU A 40 -40.36 -3.27 -26.13
CA LEU A 40 -41.28 -3.33 -27.26
C LEU A 40 -40.57 -3.71 -28.58
N GLN A 41 -39.29 -3.37 -28.73
CA GLN A 41 -38.52 -3.64 -29.95
C GLN A 41 -37.63 -4.88 -29.80
N ALA A 42 -37.72 -5.84 -30.72
CA ALA A 42 -36.87 -7.04 -30.69
C ALA A 42 -35.36 -6.73 -30.79
N SER A 43 -34.99 -5.70 -31.57
CA SER A 43 -33.61 -5.19 -31.67
C SER A 43 -33.24 -4.16 -30.59
N GLY A 44 -34.16 -3.83 -29.68
CA GLY A 44 -34.02 -2.77 -28.67
C GLY A 44 -32.70 -2.81 -27.89
N PRO A 45 -32.28 -3.96 -27.31
CA PRO A 45 -31.02 -4.06 -26.57
C PRO A 45 -29.79 -3.70 -27.40
N THR A 46 -29.72 -4.18 -28.64
CA THR A 46 -28.59 -3.92 -29.56
C THR A 46 -28.57 -2.47 -30.04
N GLU A 47 -29.75 -1.86 -30.23
CA GLU A 47 -29.87 -0.46 -30.62
C GLU A 47 -29.49 0.48 -29.47
N ALA A 48 -29.92 0.17 -28.25
CA ALA A 48 -29.52 0.89 -27.04
C ALA A 48 -28.00 0.84 -26.85
N ALA A 49 -27.41 -0.35 -26.95
CA ALA A 49 -25.95 -0.55 -26.88
C ALA A 49 -25.20 0.30 -27.91
N ARG A 50 -25.69 0.33 -29.17
CA ARG A 50 -25.10 1.14 -30.23
C ARG A 50 -25.25 2.64 -29.98
N ALA A 51 -26.40 3.10 -29.49
CA ALA A 51 -26.65 4.50 -29.17
C ALA A 51 -25.71 4.97 -28.05
N ILE A 52 -25.64 4.22 -26.95
CA ILE A 52 -24.76 4.48 -25.81
C ILE A 52 -23.30 4.51 -26.25
N ARG A 53 -22.84 3.53 -27.03
CA ARG A 53 -21.48 3.51 -27.58
C ARG A 53 -21.14 4.79 -28.35
N LYS A 54 -22.06 5.29 -29.18
CA LYS A 54 -21.86 6.54 -29.92
C LYS A 54 -21.75 7.74 -28.99
N LYS A 55 -22.57 7.81 -27.93
CA LYS A 55 -22.48 8.87 -26.91
C LYS A 55 -21.16 8.83 -26.15
N LEU A 56 -20.66 7.64 -25.82
CA LEU A 56 -19.33 7.48 -25.21
C LEU A 56 -18.18 7.89 -26.15
N LYS A 57 -18.34 7.74 -27.48
CA LYS A 57 -17.29 8.08 -28.45
C LYS A 57 -17.27 9.54 -28.89
N TYR A 58 -18.45 10.16 -29.06
CA TYR A 58 -18.59 11.48 -29.70
C TYR A 58 -19.30 12.51 -28.80
N GLY A 59 -19.75 12.13 -27.60
CA GLY A 59 -20.39 13.04 -26.65
C GLY A 59 -19.37 13.89 -25.91
N ASN A 60 -19.84 15.01 -25.34
CA ASN A 60 -19.10 15.78 -24.33
C ASN A 60 -19.06 15.01 -22.99
N VAL A 61 -18.28 15.51 -22.02
CA VAL A 61 -18.10 14.88 -20.70
C VAL A 61 -19.44 14.57 -20.04
N HIS A 62 -20.35 15.55 -20.02
CA HIS A 62 -21.72 15.41 -19.50
C HIS A 62 -22.48 14.25 -20.15
N ARG A 63 -22.57 14.23 -21.49
CA ARG A 63 -23.23 13.17 -22.27
C ARG A 63 -22.58 11.80 -22.04
N GLN A 64 -21.27 11.75 -21.85
CA GLN A 64 -20.54 10.50 -21.60
C GLN A 64 -20.90 9.95 -20.21
N VAL A 65 -20.83 10.78 -19.16
CA VAL A 65 -21.23 10.40 -17.79
C VAL A 65 -22.70 9.97 -17.77
N ARG A 66 -23.57 10.78 -18.38
CA ARG A 66 -24.99 10.48 -18.48
C ARG A 66 -25.28 9.16 -19.21
N ALA A 67 -24.57 8.87 -20.30
CA ALA A 67 -24.71 7.61 -21.01
C ALA A 67 -24.28 6.39 -20.17
N LEU A 68 -23.28 6.56 -19.28
CA LEU A 68 -22.87 5.53 -18.33
C LEU A 68 -23.95 5.29 -17.26
N VAL A 69 -24.53 6.36 -16.71
CA VAL A 69 -25.64 6.28 -15.73
C VAL A 69 -26.87 5.62 -16.34
N LEU A 70 -27.24 6.01 -17.57
CA LEU A 70 -28.34 5.36 -18.30
C LEU A 70 -28.06 3.88 -18.54
N LEU A 71 -26.82 3.51 -18.91
CA LEU A 71 -26.45 2.12 -19.11
C LEU A 71 -26.63 1.30 -17.83
N ASP A 72 -26.20 1.83 -16.69
CA ASP A 72 -26.37 1.17 -15.39
C ASP A 72 -27.86 1.00 -15.03
N GLY A 73 -28.65 2.06 -15.17
CA GLY A 73 -30.10 2.00 -14.96
C GLY A 73 -30.79 0.98 -15.88
N LEU A 74 -30.36 0.85 -17.14
CA LEU A 74 -30.87 -0.18 -18.03
C LEU A 74 -30.48 -1.61 -17.59
N ILE A 75 -29.25 -1.82 -17.11
CA ILE A 75 -28.80 -3.13 -16.62
C ILE A 75 -29.66 -3.58 -15.42
N GLN A 76 -30.00 -2.66 -14.53
CA GLN A 76 -30.80 -2.93 -13.33
C GLN A 76 -32.28 -3.14 -13.64
N ASN A 77 -32.87 -2.39 -14.59
CA ASN A 77 -34.32 -2.33 -14.79
C ASN A 77 -34.86 -3.06 -16.04
N ALA A 78 -34.05 -3.29 -17.07
CA ALA A 78 -34.52 -3.84 -18.35
C ALA A 78 -34.69 -5.38 -18.37
N GLY A 79 -34.21 -6.06 -17.32
CA GLY A 79 -34.37 -7.50 -17.14
C GLY A 79 -33.45 -8.37 -18.02
N SER A 80 -33.67 -9.68 -17.97
CA SER A 80 -32.71 -10.67 -18.51
C SER A 80 -32.59 -10.67 -20.04
N VAL A 81 -33.65 -10.23 -20.76
CA VAL A 81 -33.62 -10.11 -22.23
C VAL A 81 -32.63 -9.05 -22.65
N PHE A 82 -32.66 -7.89 -22.00
CA PHE A 82 -31.68 -6.83 -22.25
C PHE A 82 -30.29 -7.31 -21.89
N GLN A 83 -30.10 -7.87 -20.67
CA GLN A 83 -28.81 -8.30 -20.14
C GLN A 83 -28.06 -9.29 -21.06
N ARG A 84 -28.77 -10.16 -21.78
CA ARG A 84 -28.17 -11.09 -22.74
C ARG A 84 -27.79 -10.45 -24.08
N GLY A 85 -28.48 -9.39 -24.48
CA GLY A 85 -28.41 -8.84 -25.84
C GLY A 85 -27.65 -7.52 -26.01
N PHE A 86 -27.42 -6.75 -24.93
CA PHE A 86 -26.80 -5.42 -25.05
C PHE A 86 -25.25 -5.44 -25.02
N ALA A 87 -24.65 -6.51 -24.49
CA ALA A 87 -23.21 -6.59 -24.24
C ALA A 87 -22.42 -6.91 -25.53
N ASP A 88 -22.56 -6.05 -26.53
CA ASP A 88 -21.89 -6.15 -27.82
C ASP A 88 -20.38 -5.88 -27.70
N GLU A 89 -19.56 -6.61 -28.45
CA GLU A 89 -18.10 -6.45 -28.48
C GLU A 89 -17.63 -4.99 -28.69
N PRO A 90 -18.23 -4.21 -29.62
CA PRO A 90 -17.81 -2.83 -29.84
C PRO A 90 -18.15 -1.88 -28.68
N LEU A 91 -19.18 -2.19 -27.88
CA LEU A 91 -19.53 -1.42 -26.69
C LEU A 91 -18.56 -1.75 -25.55
N LEU A 92 -18.26 -3.04 -25.33
CA LEU A 92 -17.31 -3.50 -24.32
C LEU A 92 -15.93 -2.88 -24.52
N GLU A 93 -15.42 -2.90 -25.75
CA GLU A 93 -14.14 -2.27 -26.07
C GLU A 93 -14.17 -0.75 -25.79
N ARG A 94 -15.28 -0.08 -26.11
CA ARG A 94 -15.41 1.36 -25.83
C ARG A 94 -15.42 1.65 -24.33
N LEU A 95 -16.11 0.83 -23.54
CA LEU A 95 -16.12 0.93 -22.07
C LEU A 95 -14.72 0.70 -21.50
N ARG A 96 -14.01 -0.33 -21.99
CA ARG A 96 -12.61 -0.59 -21.61
C ARG A 96 -11.74 0.64 -21.86
N VAL A 97 -11.76 1.20 -23.07
CA VAL A 97 -10.98 2.41 -23.40
C VAL A 97 -11.36 3.62 -22.52
N CYS A 98 -12.65 3.81 -22.22
CA CYS A 98 -13.08 4.89 -21.31
C CYS A 98 -12.52 4.72 -19.88
N GLY A 99 -12.42 3.49 -19.38
CA GLY A 99 -11.90 3.20 -18.04
C GLY A 99 -10.36 3.14 -17.94
N THR A 100 -9.66 2.75 -19.02
CA THR A 100 -8.21 2.51 -18.96
C THR A 100 -7.36 3.58 -19.66
N SER A 101 -7.91 4.32 -20.61
CA SER A 101 -7.12 5.29 -21.39
C SER A 101 -6.88 6.59 -20.62
N ASP A 102 -5.64 7.07 -20.67
CA ASP A 102 -5.23 8.37 -20.14
C ASP A 102 -5.78 9.55 -20.97
N LEU A 103 -6.22 9.29 -22.21
CA LEU A 103 -6.86 10.29 -23.08
C LEU A 103 -8.32 10.56 -22.72
N SER A 104 -8.93 9.71 -21.89
CA SER A 104 -10.30 9.91 -21.42
C SER A 104 -10.32 10.95 -20.30
N ASP A 105 -11.40 11.72 -20.23
CA ASP A 105 -11.60 12.71 -19.18
C ASP A 105 -11.57 12.05 -17.78
N PRO A 106 -10.91 12.66 -16.78
CA PRO A 106 -10.82 12.10 -15.43
C PRO A 106 -12.18 11.84 -14.78
N VAL A 107 -13.22 12.65 -15.05
CA VAL A 107 -14.57 12.48 -14.49
C VAL A 107 -15.21 11.21 -15.05
N VAL A 108 -15.11 11.01 -16.36
CA VAL A 108 -15.64 9.83 -17.06
C VAL A 108 -14.92 8.57 -16.60
N ARG A 109 -13.59 8.62 -16.49
CA ARG A 109 -12.79 7.48 -16.01
C ARG A 109 -13.13 7.10 -14.57
N LYS A 110 -13.36 8.10 -13.71
CA LYS A 110 -13.81 7.87 -12.32
C LYS A 110 -15.16 7.17 -12.29
N LYS A 111 -16.15 7.66 -13.04
CA LYS A 111 -17.48 7.04 -13.15
C LYS A 111 -17.42 5.62 -13.74
N CYS A 112 -16.60 5.38 -14.77
CA CYS A 112 -16.37 4.02 -15.28
C CYS A 112 -15.79 3.08 -14.19
N THR A 113 -14.85 3.57 -13.38
CA THR A 113 -14.24 2.77 -12.31
C THR A 113 -15.25 2.39 -11.23
N GLU A 114 -16.11 3.32 -10.84
CA GLU A 114 -17.20 3.11 -9.89
C GLU A 114 -18.18 2.06 -10.42
N LEU A 115 -18.71 2.26 -11.64
CA LEU A 115 -19.65 1.34 -12.27
C LEU A 115 -19.07 -0.05 -12.51
N PHE A 116 -17.80 -0.16 -12.94
CA PHE A 116 -17.21 -1.49 -13.17
C PHE A 116 -17.05 -2.25 -11.85
N ARG A 117 -16.76 -1.56 -10.75
CA ARG A 117 -16.73 -2.17 -9.42
C ARG A 117 -18.10 -2.71 -9.05
N GLU A 118 -19.15 -1.93 -9.25
CA GLU A 118 -20.53 -2.35 -8.99
C GLU A 118 -20.91 -3.53 -9.89
N TRP A 119 -20.62 -3.46 -11.19
CA TRP A 119 -20.94 -4.51 -12.13
C TRP A 119 -20.15 -5.81 -11.92
N SER A 120 -19.03 -5.77 -11.20
CA SER A 120 -18.27 -6.98 -10.84
C SER A 120 -19.10 -7.98 -10.03
N GLN A 121 -20.15 -7.53 -9.34
CA GLN A 121 -21.09 -8.39 -8.59
C GLN A 121 -21.97 -9.25 -9.52
N TYR A 122 -22.15 -8.84 -10.77
CA TYR A 122 -22.99 -9.55 -11.75
C TYR A 122 -22.25 -10.68 -12.47
N ALA A 123 -21.09 -11.11 -11.97
CA ALA A 123 -20.31 -12.20 -12.55
C ALA A 123 -21.09 -13.54 -12.63
N SER A 124 -22.08 -13.74 -11.76
CA SER A 124 -22.93 -14.93 -11.71
C SER A 124 -24.22 -14.79 -12.52
N THR A 125 -24.48 -13.61 -13.11
CA THR A 125 -25.71 -13.32 -13.86
C THR A 125 -25.50 -13.62 -15.35
N PRO A 126 -26.33 -14.48 -15.97
CA PRO A 126 -26.15 -14.88 -17.37
C PRO A 126 -26.29 -13.66 -18.30
N GLY A 127 -25.26 -13.41 -19.09
CA GLY A 127 -25.18 -12.27 -20.03
C GLY A 127 -24.35 -11.09 -19.54
N LEU A 128 -24.15 -10.92 -18.23
CA LEU A 128 -23.37 -9.83 -17.64
C LEU A 128 -21.91 -10.20 -17.33
N GLU A 129 -21.53 -11.46 -17.52
CA GLU A 129 -20.18 -11.96 -17.24
C GLU A 129 -19.07 -11.14 -17.91
N ARG A 130 -19.27 -10.74 -19.17
CA ARG A 130 -18.27 -9.95 -19.92
C ARG A 130 -18.08 -8.56 -19.32
N ILE A 131 -19.16 -7.95 -18.86
CA ILE A 131 -19.13 -6.62 -18.22
C ILE A 131 -18.48 -6.72 -16.84
N ALA A 132 -18.81 -7.75 -16.06
CA ALA A 132 -18.19 -7.99 -14.77
C ALA A 132 -16.67 -8.20 -14.87
N ARG A 133 -16.17 -8.70 -16.00
CA ARG A 133 -14.73 -8.87 -16.26
C ARG A 133 -13.99 -7.54 -16.49
N LEU A 134 -14.66 -6.48 -16.96
CA LEU A 134 -14.05 -5.17 -17.21
C LEU A 134 -13.35 -4.60 -15.97
N TYR A 135 -13.87 -4.86 -14.78
CA TYR A 135 -13.25 -4.42 -13.53
C TYR A 135 -11.84 -4.99 -13.33
N LYS A 136 -11.60 -6.24 -13.75
CA LYS A 136 -10.28 -6.89 -13.62
C LYS A 136 -9.24 -6.29 -14.57
N GLU A 137 -9.71 -5.65 -15.63
CA GLU A 137 -8.91 -5.05 -16.70
C GLU A 137 -8.53 -3.60 -16.44
N LEU A 138 -9.17 -2.95 -15.45
CA LEU A 138 -8.80 -1.62 -15.03
C LEU A 138 -7.35 -1.62 -14.51
N PRO A 139 -6.60 -0.53 -14.75
CA PRO A 139 -5.28 -0.36 -14.17
C PRO A 139 -5.43 -0.42 -12.65
N LYS A 140 -5.06 -1.57 -12.08
CA LYS A 140 -4.98 -1.73 -10.63
C LYS A 140 -3.89 -0.78 -10.19
N ARG A 141 -4.29 0.34 -9.58
CA ARG A 141 -3.36 1.24 -8.91
C ARG A 141 -2.54 0.34 -8.00
N LYS A 142 -1.27 0.08 -8.34
CA LYS A 142 -0.41 -0.77 -7.52
C LYS A 142 -0.39 -0.12 -6.14
N VAL A 143 -1.07 -0.74 -5.20
CA VAL A 143 -1.25 -0.38 -3.78
C VAL A 143 0.10 -0.50 -3.03
N ALA A 144 1.24 -0.52 -3.73
CA ALA A 144 2.56 -0.46 -3.09
C ALA A 144 2.71 0.83 -2.27
N VAL A 145 2.18 1.95 -2.78
CA VAL A 145 2.27 3.27 -2.11
C VAL A 145 1.46 3.32 -0.81
N THR A 146 0.40 2.54 -0.67
CA THR A 146 -0.37 2.48 0.59
C THR A 146 0.17 1.45 1.56
N GLN A 147 0.81 0.36 1.11
CA GLN A 147 1.46 -0.55 2.05
C GLN A 147 2.74 0.07 2.63
N GLU A 148 3.51 0.81 1.83
CA GLU A 148 4.65 1.59 2.33
C GLU A 148 4.21 2.78 3.18
N ARG A 149 3.16 3.53 2.78
CA ARG A 149 2.58 4.57 3.67
C ARG A 149 2.02 3.97 4.95
N SER A 150 1.34 2.83 4.91
CA SER A 150 0.82 2.17 6.12
C SER A 150 1.95 1.64 6.98
N LYS A 151 3.02 1.06 6.43
CA LYS A 151 4.21 0.67 7.20
C LYS A 151 4.90 1.89 7.82
N VAL A 152 5.12 2.95 7.06
CA VAL A 152 5.74 4.17 7.59
C VAL A 152 4.84 4.82 8.64
N ILE A 153 3.51 4.88 8.44
CA ILE A 153 2.57 5.40 9.44
C ILE A 153 2.55 4.52 10.69
N GLN A 154 2.50 3.20 10.55
CA GLN A 154 2.49 2.23 11.65
C GLN A 154 3.82 2.20 12.42
N GLU A 155 4.97 2.30 11.73
CA GLU A 155 6.31 2.48 12.32
C GLU A 155 6.51 3.86 12.95
N THR A 156 5.70 4.85 12.57
CA THR A 156 5.68 6.18 13.20
C THR A 156 4.74 6.18 14.41
N GLU A 157 3.71 5.33 14.42
CA GLU A 157 2.71 5.17 15.48
C GLU A 157 3.23 4.29 16.63
N ASN A 158 4.08 3.29 16.35
CA ASN A 158 4.79 2.48 17.34
C ASN A 158 6.30 2.84 17.42
N PRO A 159 6.70 3.86 18.20
CA PRO A 159 8.11 4.26 18.33
C PRO A 159 9.02 3.25 19.06
N PHE A 160 8.49 2.10 19.52
CA PHE A 160 9.17 1.11 20.35
C PHE A 160 9.29 -0.29 19.72
N GLU A 161 8.79 -0.53 18.51
CA GLU A 161 8.76 -1.89 17.91
C GLU A 161 10.14 -2.36 17.40
N ASP A 162 10.97 -1.43 16.91
CA ASP A 162 12.37 -1.70 16.55
C ASP A 162 13.26 -1.99 17.79
N ASP A 163 12.75 -1.81 19.03
CA ASP A 163 13.50 -2.07 20.26
C ASP A 163 13.74 -3.58 20.48
N GLU A 164 12.87 -4.46 19.99
CA GLU A 164 13.05 -5.91 20.16
C GLU A 164 14.18 -6.46 19.27
N GLU A 165 14.33 -5.96 18.04
CA GLU A 165 15.42 -6.35 17.14
C GLU A 165 16.77 -5.73 17.56
N GLU A 166 16.81 -4.43 17.89
CA GLU A 166 18.06 -3.76 18.28
C GLU A 166 18.57 -4.23 19.65
N GLU A 167 17.68 -4.57 20.60
CA GLU A 167 18.06 -5.16 21.88
C GLU A 167 18.50 -6.63 21.74
N ALA A 168 17.91 -7.39 20.80
CA ALA A 168 18.34 -8.75 20.48
C ALA A 168 19.77 -8.77 19.88
N GLU A 169 20.09 -7.85 18.97
CA GLU A 169 21.43 -7.70 18.41
C GLU A 169 22.46 -7.27 19.47
N ARG A 170 22.10 -6.32 20.35
CA ARG A 170 22.96 -5.92 21.47
C ARG A 170 23.17 -7.03 22.49
N ARG A 171 22.18 -7.91 22.71
CA ARG A 171 22.31 -9.12 23.56
C ARG A 171 23.20 -10.17 22.90
N ALA A 172 23.11 -10.37 21.58
CA ALA A 172 23.98 -11.28 20.84
C ALA A 172 25.46 -10.82 20.88
N ALA A 173 25.73 -9.53 20.74
CA ALA A 173 27.07 -8.94 20.86
C ALA A 173 27.64 -8.97 22.29
N ARG A 174 26.77 -9.05 23.31
CA ARG A 174 27.19 -9.18 24.72
C ARG A 174 27.45 -10.64 25.14
N ALA A 175 26.80 -11.59 24.49
CA ALA A 175 27.07 -13.01 24.71
C ALA A 175 28.46 -13.41 24.16
N SER A 176 28.90 -12.82 23.04
CA SER A 176 30.20 -13.10 22.42
C SER A 176 31.42 -12.53 23.18
N SER A 177 31.22 -11.59 24.11
CA SER A 177 32.29 -11.00 24.94
C SER A 177 32.47 -11.66 26.31
N SER A 178 31.70 -12.72 26.62
CA SER A 178 31.74 -13.41 27.92
C SER A 178 32.64 -14.66 27.98
N SER A 179 33.39 -14.99 26.92
CA SER A 179 34.24 -16.19 26.84
C SER A 179 35.75 -15.97 27.08
N SER A 180 36.18 -14.79 27.53
CA SER A 180 37.60 -14.53 27.83
C SER A 180 37.82 -14.19 29.32
N SER A 181 37.83 -15.22 30.18
CA SER A 181 38.45 -15.13 31.50
C SER A 181 39.85 -15.75 31.45
N ALA A 182 40.85 -14.86 31.47
CA ALA A 182 42.26 -15.17 31.58
C ALA A 182 42.61 -15.68 32.99
N ALA A 183 43.39 -16.77 33.06
CA ALA A 183 44.13 -17.15 34.26
C ALA A 183 45.62 -16.89 34.01
N THR A 184 46.18 -16.04 34.86
CA THR A 184 47.49 -15.40 34.83
C THR A 184 48.59 -16.35 35.28
N TRP A 185 49.61 -16.62 34.44
CA TRP A 185 50.86 -17.28 34.88
C TRP A 185 52.09 -16.54 34.33
N VAL A 186 53.01 -16.18 35.24
CA VAL A 186 54.29 -15.49 35.04
C VAL A 186 55.38 -16.52 34.68
N PRO A 187 56.28 -16.29 33.71
CA PRO A 187 57.45 -17.15 33.53
C PRO A 187 58.76 -16.49 33.96
N GLN A 188 59.50 -17.22 34.79
CA GLN A 188 60.90 -16.99 35.16
C GLN A 188 61.84 -17.63 34.10
N ILE A 189 63.01 -17.01 33.93
CA ILE A 189 64.03 -17.28 32.91
C ILE A 189 64.86 -18.55 33.20
N GLY A 190 65.17 -19.34 32.16
CA GLY A 190 66.21 -20.39 32.15
C GLY A 190 66.28 -21.12 30.78
N PRO A 191 67.47 -21.54 30.26
CA PRO A 191 67.73 -21.57 28.81
C PRO A 191 67.71 -22.96 28.12
N ALA A 192 67.53 -22.89 26.79
CA ALA A 192 68.04 -23.70 25.66
C ALA A 192 68.22 -25.22 25.83
N MET A 193 67.61 -26.04 24.93
CA MET A 193 68.25 -27.10 24.09
C MET A 193 67.35 -27.50 22.90
N ASP A 194 67.96 -27.59 21.72
CA ASP A 194 67.52 -28.26 20.48
C ASP A 194 67.06 -29.71 20.67
N ARG A 195 66.08 -30.17 19.86
CA ARG A 195 66.24 -31.29 18.89
C ARG A 195 64.93 -31.77 18.25
N ASP A 196 64.97 -31.78 16.92
CA ASP A 196 64.50 -32.80 15.97
C ASP A 196 63.31 -33.73 16.29
N GLY A 197 62.34 -33.71 15.35
CA GLY A 197 61.93 -34.96 14.67
C GLY A 197 60.67 -35.68 15.16
N PRO A 198 60.09 -36.59 14.35
CA PRO A 198 58.70 -36.44 13.87
C PRO A 198 57.79 -37.67 14.13
N LEU A 199 56.57 -37.59 13.57
CA LEU A 199 55.64 -38.68 13.16
C LEU A 199 54.36 -38.91 14.00
N LYS A 200 53.28 -39.14 13.23
CA LYS A 200 51.86 -39.43 13.54
C LYS A 200 51.68 -40.85 14.17
N PRO A 201 50.48 -41.48 14.25
CA PRO A 201 49.08 -41.05 14.46
C PRO A 201 48.38 -41.84 15.62
N SER A 202 47.11 -41.50 15.90
CA SER A 202 45.98 -42.26 16.53
C SER A 202 46.25 -43.54 17.35
N ASP A 203 45.65 -43.69 18.54
CA ASP A 203 44.44 -44.51 18.78
C ASP A 203 44.07 -44.59 20.30
N SER A 204 42.81 -44.98 20.57
CA SER A 204 42.30 -45.66 21.76
C SER A 204 42.04 -44.79 23.02
N SER A 205 40.80 -44.40 23.29
CA SER A 205 39.71 -45.17 23.94
C SER A 205 39.87 -45.33 25.45
N ARG A 206 39.01 -44.64 26.23
CA ARG A 206 38.24 -45.15 27.39
C ARG A 206 37.63 -43.96 28.16
N TRP A 207 36.31 -43.85 28.18
CA TRP A 207 35.42 -44.41 29.23
C TRP A 207 35.29 -43.44 30.41
N GLY A 208 34.11 -42.99 30.82
CA GLY A 208 32.75 -43.32 30.40
C GLY A 208 31.75 -42.62 31.33
N SER A 209 30.47 -42.84 31.03
CA SER A 209 29.30 -42.72 31.92
C SER A 209 29.02 -41.32 32.49
N GLY A 210 27.96 -40.59 32.12
CA GLY A 210 26.61 -41.05 31.89
C GLY A 210 25.70 -40.56 33.03
N LYS A 211 24.80 -39.59 32.75
CA LYS A 211 23.50 -39.48 33.42
C LYS A 211 22.54 -38.57 32.64
N LYS A 212 21.42 -39.16 32.24
CA LYS A 212 20.21 -38.58 31.65
C LYS A 212 19.29 -37.99 32.74
N LYS A 213 18.30 -37.21 32.25
CA LYS A 213 17.08 -36.65 32.88
C LYS A 213 17.29 -35.31 33.60
N SER A 214 16.39 -34.32 33.52
CA SER A 214 15.00 -34.30 33.04
C SER A 214 14.59 -32.88 32.62
N LYS A 215 13.62 -32.86 31.71
CA LYS A 215 12.77 -31.73 31.33
C LYS A 215 11.98 -31.23 32.54
N ASP A 216 12.09 -29.95 32.87
CA ASP A 216 11.05 -29.21 33.58
C ASP A 216 10.88 -27.80 33.02
N LYS A 217 9.61 -27.47 32.77
CA LYS A 217 9.13 -26.15 32.36
C LYS A 217 9.23 -25.20 33.55
N SER A 218 9.84 -24.03 33.38
CA SER A 218 9.48 -22.86 34.18
C SER A 218 9.41 -21.61 33.30
N SER A 219 8.19 -21.16 33.06
CA SER A 219 7.85 -19.80 32.66
C SER A 219 8.47 -18.80 33.64
N LYS A 220 9.34 -17.92 33.16
CA LYS A 220 9.80 -16.76 33.93
C LYS A 220 9.91 -15.54 33.02
N SER A 221 8.81 -14.80 32.97
CA SER A 221 8.81 -13.36 32.76
C SER A 221 9.94 -12.70 33.54
N LYS A 222 10.84 -11.98 32.88
CA LYS A 222 11.70 -10.98 33.52
C LYS A 222 12.22 -10.01 32.47
N GLY A 223 11.59 -8.83 32.43
CA GLY A 223 12.12 -7.64 31.80
C GLY A 223 13.56 -7.44 32.23
N GLY A 224 14.45 -7.33 31.24
CA GLY A 224 15.84 -6.98 31.44
C GLY A 224 15.90 -5.58 32.02
N LEU A 225 16.54 -5.45 33.18
CA LEU A 225 16.83 -4.20 33.88
C LEU A 225 17.39 -3.14 32.91
N ARG A 226 16.57 -2.14 32.55
CA ARG A 226 17.08 -0.86 32.04
C ARG A 226 18.01 -0.28 33.10
N LYS A 227 19.19 0.20 32.70
CA LYS A 227 20.09 0.94 33.61
C LYS A 227 19.29 2.12 34.18
N PRO A 228 19.38 2.41 35.49
CA PRO A 228 18.67 3.55 36.06
C PRO A 228 19.15 4.83 35.37
N PHE A 229 18.18 5.60 34.89
CA PHE A 229 18.36 6.90 34.24
C PHE A 229 19.17 7.83 35.15
N ASN A 230 20.37 8.22 34.72
CA ASN A 230 21.22 9.14 35.48
C ASN A 230 21.19 10.52 34.83
N LEU A 231 20.39 11.41 35.41
CA LEU A 231 20.11 12.76 34.93
C LEU A 231 21.37 13.57 34.57
N GLU A 232 22.45 13.50 35.34
CA GLU A 232 23.66 14.30 35.08
C GLU A 232 24.47 13.79 33.89
N ALA A 233 24.57 12.47 33.73
CA ALA A 233 25.30 11.83 32.63
C ALA A 233 24.52 11.83 31.31
N GLU A 234 23.19 11.92 31.37
CA GLU A 234 22.31 11.87 30.20
C GLU A 234 21.90 13.26 29.68
N LYS A 235 22.03 14.31 30.51
CA LYS A 235 21.73 15.70 30.12
C LYS A 235 22.58 16.20 28.95
N GLU A 236 23.87 15.87 28.92
CA GLU A 236 24.75 16.26 27.82
C GLU A 236 24.39 15.53 26.51
N LYS A 237 24.05 14.24 26.60
CA LYS A 237 23.58 13.44 25.46
C LYS A 237 22.24 13.94 24.93
N MET A 238 21.31 14.30 25.82
CA MET A 238 20.02 14.89 25.43
C MET A 238 20.23 16.21 24.69
N LYS A 239 21.13 17.08 25.17
CA LYS A 239 21.48 18.33 24.47
C LYS A 239 22.07 18.09 23.08
N SER A 240 22.98 17.11 22.94
CA SER A 240 23.53 16.75 21.62
C SER A 240 22.44 16.22 20.69
N VAL A 241 21.56 15.34 21.16
CA VAL A 241 20.46 14.79 20.36
C VAL A 241 19.48 15.88 19.92
N ILE A 242 19.17 16.87 20.78
CA ILE A 242 18.33 18.01 20.42
C ILE A 242 19.00 18.87 19.35
N ALA A 243 20.30 19.18 19.51
CA ALA A 243 21.04 19.95 18.52
C ALA A 243 21.12 19.23 17.17
N GLU A 244 21.40 17.92 17.18
CA GLU A 244 21.39 17.06 15.99
C GLU A 244 20.02 17.03 15.32
N SER A 245 18.93 16.98 16.10
CA SER A 245 17.56 17.01 15.58
C SER A 245 17.24 18.32 14.86
N SER A 246 17.71 19.46 15.39
CA SER A 246 17.52 20.76 14.73
C SER A 246 18.27 20.85 13.40
N ILE A 247 19.49 20.33 13.35
CA ILE A 247 20.30 20.28 12.13
C ILE A 247 19.66 19.34 11.09
N ALA A 248 19.26 18.13 11.51
CA ALA A 248 18.63 17.16 10.63
C ALA A 248 17.31 17.68 10.03
N SER A 249 16.48 18.36 10.84
CA SER A 249 15.23 18.99 10.40
C SER A 249 15.48 20.05 9.32
N THR A 250 16.48 20.91 9.54
CA THR A 250 16.86 21.95 8.58
C THR A 250 17.36 21.34 7.27
N ASN A 251 18.18 20.29 7.35
CA ASN A 251 18.67 19.57 6.18
C ASN A 251 17.55 18.89 5.38
N LEU A 252 16.56 18.30 6.07
CA LEU A 252 15.37 17.74 5.41
C LEU A 252 14.56 18.82 4.69
N MET A 253 14.32 19.97 5.33
CA MET A 253 13.60 21.09 4.70
C MET A 253 14.32 21.59 3.44
N ASN A 254 15.63 21.76 3.51
CA ASN A 254 16.44 22.17 2.36
C ASN A 254 16.40 21.13 1.22
N ALA A 255 16.50 19.85 1.57
CA ALA A 255 16.39 18.76 0.60
C ALA A 255 15.02 18.79 -0.10
N LEU A 256 13.93 18.96 0.65
CA LEU A 256 12.57 19.02 0.08
C LEU A 256 12.34 20.24 -0.82
N GLN A 257 12.95 21.39 -0.51
CA GLN A 257 12.86 22.58 -1.35
C GLN A 257 13.62 22.44 -2.67
N SER A 258 14.71 21.66 -2.69
CA SER A 258 15.51 21.44 -3.91
C SER A 258 14.89 20.45 -4.91
N ILE A 259 13.90 19.67 -4.49
CA ILE A 259 13.28 18.63 -5.32
C ILE A 259 12.31 19.25 -6.32
N ASN A 260 12.58 19.03 -7.60
CA ASN A 260 11.68 19.45 -8.67
C ASN A 260 10.52 18.44 -8.81
N ARG A 261 9.40 18.82 -8.21
CA ARG A 261 8.20 17.99 -7.98
C ARG A 261 7.48 17.53 -9.26
N GLU A 262 7.82 18.13 -10.41
CA GLU A 262 7.31 17.76 -11.74
C GLU A 262 8.14 16.67 -12.43
N ARG A 263 9.42 16.52 -12.05
CA ARG A 263 10.35 15.56 -12.65
C ARG A 263 10.58 14.33 -11.80
N GLU A 264 10.62 14.49 -10.48
CA GLU A 264 10.98 13.42 -9.55
C GLU A 264 9.97 13.31 -8.41
N ARG A 265 9.70 12.07 -7.98
CA ARG A 265 8.93 11.84 -6.76
C ARG A 265 9.85 11.93 -5.56
N ILE A 266 9.32 12.48 -4.46
CA ILE A 266 10.04 12.65 -3.19
C ILE A 266 10.55 11.31 -2.64
N SER A 267 9.83 10.21 -2.93
CA SER A 267 10.22 8.83 -2.56
C SER A 267 11.44 8.31 -3.32
N ASP A 268 11.71 8.85 -4.51
CA ASP A 268 12.76 8.33 -5.40
C ASP A 268 14.10 9.05 -5.13
N ASN A 269 14.05 10.20 -4.46
CA ASN A 269 15.23 10.96 -4.05
C ASN A 269 15.85 10.37 -2.78
N LYS A 270 16.95 9.64 -2.96
CA LYS A 270 17.72 9.00 -1.88
C LYS A 270 18.17 9.96 -0.78
N VAL A 271 18.44 11.22 -1.11
CA VAL A 271 18.91 12.24 -0.16
C VAL A 271 17.76 12.68 0.76
N ALA A 272 16.56 12.85 0.21
CA ALA A 272 15.37 13.21 0.98
C ALA A 272 14.95 12.09 1.94
N VAL A 273 15.00 10.84 1.47
CA VAL A 273 14.71 9.65 2.29
C VAL A 273 15.72 9.52 3.43
N HIS A 274 17.02 9.69 3.15
CA HIS A 274 18.06 9.64 4.18
C HIS A 274 17.87 10.70 5.28
N HIS A 275 17.56 11.96 4.90
CA HIS A 275 17.29 13.00 5.90
C HIS A 275 16.00 12.74 6.69
N PHE A 276 14.99 12.12 6.06
CA PHE A 276 13.76 11.73 6.74
C PHE A 276 13.99 10.62 7.78
N GLU A 277 14.76 9.59 7.43
CA GLU A 277 15.14 8.51 8.35
C GLU A 277 15.97 9.03 9.54
N ALA A 278 16.92 9.93 9.28
CA ALA A 278 17.72 10.57 10.33
C ALA A 278 16.83 11.36 11.32
N CYS A 279 15.89 12.15 10.81
CA CYS A 279 14.90 12.87 11.64
C CYS A 279 14.01 11.92 12.45
N LYS A 280 13.57 10.80 11.85
CA LYS A 280 12.74 9.79 12.51
C LYS A 280 13.48 9.14 13.69
N GLN A 281 14.74 8.77 13.51
CA GLN A 281 15.57 8.19 14.57
C GLN A 281 15.81 9.17 15.73
N LEU A 282 16.12 10.43 15.42
CA LEU A 282 16.35 11.47 16.43
C LEU A 282 15.08 11.77 17.24
N ARG A 283 13.91 11.83 16.58
CA ARG A 283 12.61 11.97 17.26
C ARG A 283 12.37 10.82 18.25
N ARG A 284 12.64 9.57 17.87
CA ARG A 284 12.49 8.42 18.78
C ARG A 284 13.44 8.51 19.98
N ARG A 285 14.70 8.91 19.77
CA ARG A 285 15.66 9.12 20.87
C ARG A 285 15.17 10.18 21.85
N ILE A 286 14.65 11.31 21.36
CA ILE A 286 14.07 12.37 22.20
C ILE A 286 12.86 11.83 22.99
N LEU A 287 11.95 11.10 22.33
CA LEU A 287 10.79 10.49 22.99
C LEU A 287 11.17 9.45 24.05
N ARG A 288 12.24 8.67 23.84
CA ARG A 288 12.78 7.75 24.86
C ARG A 288 13.26 8.53 26.08
N TYR A 289 14.05 9.60 25.90
CA TYR A 289 14.49 10.44 27.01
C TYR A 289 13.34 11.13 27.76
N VAL A 290 12.27 11.52 27.06
CA VAL A 290 11.06 12.06 27.69
C VAL A 290 10.29 11.00 28.48
N SER A 291 10.24 9.76 27.97
CA SER A 291 9.51 8.64 28.59
C SER A 291 10.26 8.02 29.78
N ASP A 292 11.59 8.01 29.74
CA ASP A 292 12.47 7.46 30.79
C ASP A 292 12.79 8.48 31.91
N SER A 293 12.45 9.76 31.74
CA SER A 293 12.65 10.79 32.77
C SER A 293 11.52 10.77 33.82
N PRO A 294 11.75 10.31 35.05
CA PRO A 294 10.71 10.24 36.07
C PRO A 294 10.51 11.64 36.67
N GLY A 295 9.62 12.46 36.09
CA GLY A 295 9.28 13.74 36.72
C GLY A 295 8.63 14.85 35.90
N HIS A 296 7.93 14.58 34.79
CA HIS A 296 7.21 15.66 34.08
C HIS A 296 6.01 15.20 33.25
N VAL A 297 5.15 14.34 33.82
CA VAL A 297 4.01 13.76 33.09
C VAL A 297 2.80 14.71 33.02
N ASP A 298 2.77 15.84 33.74
CA ASP A 298 1.52 16.62 33.84
C ASP A 298 1.43 17.94 33.05
N GLU A 299 2.48 18.42 32.36
CA GLU A 299 2.43 19.80 31.80
C GLU A 299 2.77 19.98 30.31
N CYS A 300 2.76 18.92 29.51
CA CYS A 300 3.00 19.05 28.06
C CYS A 300 1.98 18.29 27.21
N ARG A 301 0.69 18.67 27.36
CA ARG A 301 -0.33 18.43 26.34
C ARG A 301 -0.06 19.38 25.17
N TRP A 302 0.78 18.94 24.23
CA TRP A 302 0.99 19.65 22.97
C TRP A 302 -0.32 19.64 22.16
N PRO A 303 -0.86 20.81 21.77
CA PRO A 303 -1.97 20.85 20.83
C PRO A 303 -1.48 20.41 19.44
N PHE A 304 -2.31 19.62 18.78
CA PHE A 304 -2.14 19.10 17.42
C PHE A 304 -1.81 20.18 16.40
#